data_AF-A0A1F3B6B4-F1
#
_entry.id   AF-A0A1F3B6B4-F1
#
_cell.length_a   1.000
_cell.length_b   1.000
_cell.length_c   1.000
_cell.angle_alpha   90.00
_cell.angle_beta   90.00
_cell.angle_gamma   90.00
#
_symmetry.space_group_name_H-M   'P 1'
#
loop_
_entity.id
_entity.type
_entity.pdbx_description
1 polymer ?
#
loop_
_entity_poly.entity_id
_entity_poly.type
_entity_poly.pdbx_seq_one_letter_code
_entity_poly.pdbx_strand_id
1 'polypeptide(L)'
;MCNFHDANVSPLCQRVVQNRVAVEILIYKDGAQGWKLEAIGEGNASHAWDKLFPTDQDAFNEVMSIIEGGKIANYLQPPPRRANSR
;
A
#
# COMPACT_ATOMS: atom_id res chain seq x y z
N MET A 1 0.62 -8.21 -8.23
CA MET A 1 2.00 -8.15 -8.74
C MET A 1 2.16 -6.86 -9.52
N CYS A 2 2.97 -5.95 -9.00
CA CYS A 2 3.26 -4.65 -9.61
C CYS A 2 3.85 -4.86 -11.01
N ASN A 3 3.18 -4.31 -12.02
CA ASN A 3 3.56 -4.52 -13.41
C ASN A 3 4.68 -3.54 -13.75
N PHE A 4 5.94 -3.94 -13.55
CA PHE A 4 7.15 -3.12 -13.76
C PHE A 4 7.32 -2.58 -15.20
N HIS A 5 6.42 -2.94 -16.13
CA HIS A 5 6.39 -2.44 -17.50
C HIS A 5 5.69 -1.08 -17.65
N ASP A 6 4.96 -0.61 -16.62
CA ASP A 6 4.46 0.77 -16.61
C ASP A 6 5.54 1.72 -16.10
N ALA A 7 5.89 2.73 -16.90
CA ALA A 7 6.87 3.76 -16.55
C ALA A 7 6.51 4.57 -15.28
N ASN A 8 5.32 4.34 -14.72
CA ASN A 8 4.76 5.03 -13.58
C ASN A 8 4.89 4.25 -12.27
N VAL A 9 5.41 3.01 -12.25
CA VAL A 9 5.57 2.24 -11.00
C VAL A 9 7.02 2.20 -10.52
N SER A 10 7.22 2.26 -9.22
CA SER A 10 8.56 2.20 -8.60
C SER A 10 9.08 0.77 -8.54
N PRO A 11 10.41 0.54 -8.70
CA PRO A 11 11.03 -0.76 -8.44
C PRO A 11 10.94 -1.20 -6.97
N LEU A 12 10.64 -0.29 -6.03
CA LEU A 12 10.45 -0.60 -4.60
C LEU A 12 9.11 -1.31 -4.31
N CYS A 13 8.26 -1.41 -5.32
CA CYS A 13 7.05 -2.23 -5.29
C CYS A 13 7.38 -3.69 -4.96
N GLN A 14 6.93 -4.16 -3.79
CA GLN A 14 7.21 -5.52 -3.34
C GLN A 14 6.16 -6.05 -2.39
N ARG A 15 6.12 -7.37 -2.24
CA ARG A 15 5.30 -8.04 -1.23
C ARG A 15 6.14 -8.29 0.02
N VAL A 16 5.68 -7.77 1.15
CA VAL A 16 6.27 -7.97 2.48
C VAL A 16 5.35 -8.87 3.30
N VAL A 17 5.93 -9.85 3.98
CA VAL A 17 5.19 -10.70 4.92
C VAL A 17 5.78 -10.50 6.30
N GLN A 18 5.00 -9.91 7.20
CA GLN A 18 5.43 -9.67 8.58
C GLN A 18 4.35 -10.13 9.55
N ASN A 19 4.74 -10.86 10.59
CA ASN A 19 3.83 -11.35 11.63
C ASN A 19 2.61 -12.12 11.09
N ARG A 20 2.80 -12.92 10.03
CA ARG A 20 1.75 -13.65 9.28
C ARG A 20 0.75 -12.77 8.52
N VAL A 21 1.00 -11.46 8.42
CA VAL A 21 0.24 -10.56 7.57
C VAL A 21 1.02 -10.36 6.28
N ALA A 22 0.42 -10.71 5.15
CA ALA A 22 0.96 -10.38 3.83
C ALA A 22 0.44 -9.01 3.38
N VAL A 23 1.37 -8.16 2.97
CA VAL A 23 1.10 -6.81 2.47
C VAL A 23 1.84 -6.62 1.15
N GLU A 24 1.12 -6.26 0.10
CA GLU A 24 1.67 -5.85 -1.18
C GLU A 24 1.78 -4.32 -1.22
N ILE A 25 3.02 -3.82 -1.36
CA ILE A 25 3.34 -2.41 -1.43
C ILE A 25 3.34 -1.99 -2.90
N LEU A 26 2.45 -1.04 -3.22
CA LEU A 26 2.34 -0.39 -4.52
C LEU A 26 2.76 1.06 -4.40
N ILE A 27 3.79 1.44 -5.15
CA ILE A 27 4.30 2.81 -5.21
C ILE A 27 4.28 3.23 -6.67
N TYR A 28 3.51 4.26 -6.98
CA TYR A 28 3.30 4.70 -8.36
C TYR A 28 3.20 6.23 -8.45
N LYS A 29 3.61 6.80 -9.58
CA LYS A 29 3.47 8.24 -9.83
C LYS A 29 2.03 8.58 -10.19
N ASP A 30 1.53 9.66 -9.59
CA ASP A 30 0.29 10.31 -10.01
C ASP A 30 0.62 11.56 -10.83
N GLY A 31 1.00 11.34 -12.09
CA GLY A 31 1.46 12.40 -12.99
C GLY A 31 2.73 13.08 -12.48
N ALA A 32 2.73 14.43 -12.47
CA ALA A 32 3.88 15.25 -12.08
C ALA A 32 3.90 15.62 -10.58
N GLN A 33 2.88 15.23 -9.81
CA GLN A 33 2.67 15.78 -8.46
C GLN A 33 3.40 15.01 -7.36
N GLY A 34 3.93 13.80 -7.65
CA GLY A 34 4.71 13.00 -6.71
C GLY A 34 4.37 11.52 -6.80
N TRP A 35 4.78 10.78 -5.77
CA TRP A 35 4.56 9.35 -5.62
C TRP A 35 3.39 9.07 -4.69
N LYS A 36 2.48 8.21 -5.13
CA LYS A 36 1.42 7.61 -4.33
C LYS A 36 1.89 6.30 -3.73
N LEU A 37 1.34 6.00 -2.56
CA LEU A 37 1.54 4.78 -1.82
C LEU A 37 0.20 4.11 -1.62
N GLU A 38 0.16 2.82 -1.92
CA GLU A 38 -0.97 1.95 -1.62
C GLU A 38 -0.46 0.63 -1.04
N ALA A 39 -1.07 0.19 0.04
CA ALA A 39 -0.80 -1.09 0.67
C ALA A 39 -2.01 -1.99 0.49
N ILE A 40 -1.81 -3.18 -0.07
CA ILE A 40 -2.87 -4.17 -0.26
C ILE A 40 -2.62 -5.34 0.69
N GLY A 41 -3.58 -5.59 1.56
CA GLY A 41 -3.62 -6.72 2.47
C GLY A 41 -4.35 -7.92 1.91
N GLU A 42 -4.42 -8.97 2.72
CA GLU A 42 -5.23 -10.13 2.41
C GLU A 42 -6.74 -9.79 2.43
N GLY A 43 -7.53 -10.49 1.61
CA GLY A 43 -8.99 -10.35 1.62
C GLY A 43 -9.52 -9.06 0.99
N ASN A 44 -8.80 -8.46 0.04
CA ASN A 44 -9.18 -7.22 -0.66
C ASN A 44 -9.25 -5.99 0.28
N ALA A 45 -8.53 -6.04 1.40
CA ALA A 45 -8.25 -4.86 2.18
C ALA A 45 -7.14 -4.06 1.49
N SER A 46 -7.35 -2.78 1.25
CA SER A 46 -6.28 -1.89 0.78
C SER A 46 -6.35 -0.55 1.49
N HIS A 47 -5.20 0.09 1.59
CA HIS A 47 -5.08 1.43 2.13
C HIS A 47 -4.24 2.27 1.16
N ALA A 48 -4.86 3.26 0.54
CA ALA A 48 -4.16 4.28 -0.22
C ALA A 48 -3.94 5.49 0.70
N TRP A 49 -2.71 6.02 0.72
CA TRP A 49 -2.41 7.23 1.47
C TRP A 49 -2.82 8.45 0.65
N ASP A 50 -3.49 9.42 1.30
CA ASP A 50 -3.88 10.68 0.65
C ASP A 50 -2.69 11.61 0.37
N LYS A 51 -1.57 11.41 1.09
CA LYS A 51 -0.35 12.18 0.89
C LYS A 51 0.43 11.72 -0.33
N LEU A 52 1.01 12.68 -1.03
CA LEU A 52 2.01 12.45 -2.07
C LEU A 52 3.41 12.54 -1.46
N PHE A 53 4.28 11.62 -1.88
CA PHE A 53 5.68 11.58 -1.44
C PHE A 53 6.59 12.19 -2.50
N PRO A 54 7.65 12.92 -2.10
CA PRO A 54 8.64 13.46 -3.03
C PRO A 54 9.41 12.37 -3.79
N THR A 55 9.73 11.28 -3.10
CA THR A 55 10.42 10.11 -3.66
C THR A 55 9.66 8.82 -3.39
N ASP A 56 9.88 7.81 -4.22
CA ASP A 56 9.39 6.46 -3.98
C ASP A 56 10.02 5.84 -2.72
N GLN A 57 11.26 6.19 -2.39
CA GLN A 57 11.91 5.76 -1.16
C GLN A 57 11.21 6.33 0.09
N ASP A 58 10.77 7.59 0.08
CA ASP A 58 10.01 8.18 1.18
C ASP A 58 8.67 7.46 1.38
N ALA A 59 7.99 7.12 0.28
CA ALA A 59 6.77 6.32 0.31
C ALA A 59 7.02 4.93 0.91
N PHE A 60 8.11 4.28 0.47
CA PHE A 60 8.49 2.96 0.98
C PHE A 60 8.84 2.99 2.47
N ASN A 61 9.61 3.98 2.92
CA ASN A 61 10.00 4.10 4.31
C ASN A 61 8.80 4.31 5.25
N GLU A 62 7.79 5.07 4.80
CA GLU A 62 6.55 5.26 5.56
C GLU A 62 5.83 3.92 5.81
N VAL A 63 5.56 3.17 4.74
CA VAL A 63 4.82 1.91 4.86
C VAL A 63 5.63 0.90 5.67
N MET A 64 6.95 0.83 5.48
CA MET A 64 7.82 -0.05 6.26
C MET A 64 7.79 0.29 7.74
N SER A 65 7.85 1.57 8.12
CA SER A 65 7.73 1.99 9.52
C SER A 65 6.40 1.54 10.16
N ILE A 66 5.31 1.56 9.40
CA ILE A 66 3.97 1.11 9.85
C ILE A 66 3.90 -0.42 9.96
N ILE A 67 4.47 -1.15 9.01
CA ILE A 67 4.55 -2.63 9.02
C ILE A 67 5.44 -3.09 10.19
N GLU A 68 6.62 -2.50 10.35
CA GLU A 68 7.57 -2.79 11.44
C GLU A 68 6.97 -2.48 12.82
N GLY A 69 6.24 -1.37 12.93
CA GLY A 69 5.49 -1.01 14.13
C GLY A 69 4.26 -1.89 14.40
N GLY A 70 3.93 -2.85 13.52
CA GLY A 70 2.78 -3.75 13.66
C GLY A 70 1.43 -3.06 13.49
N LYS A 71 1.41 -1.82 12.99
CA LYS A 71 0.19 -1.02 12.84
C LYS A 71 -0.52 -1.27 11.53
N ILE A 72 0.13 -1.89 10.55
CA ILE A 72 -0.42 -2.07 9.20
C ILE A 72 -1.76 -2.80 9.18
N ALA A 73 -1.99 -3.74 10.10
CA ALA A 73 -3.27 -4.43 10.25
C ALA A 73 -4.45 -3.47 10.53
N ASN A 74 -4.20 -2.32 11.16
CA ASN A 74 -5.23 -1.32 11.45
C ASN A 74 -5.61 -0.49 10.21
N TYR A 75 -4.70 -0.39 9.24
CA TYR A 75 -4.91 0.33 7.97
C TYR A 75 -5.58 -0.56 6.92
N LEU A 76 -5.25 -1.86 6.94
CA LEU A 76 -5.81 -2.87 6.05
C LEU A 76 -7.15 -3.37 6.57
N GLN A 77 -8.12 -2.47 6.71
CA GLN A 77 -9.49 -2.86 7.01
C GLN A 77 -10.19 -3.26 5.70
N PRO A 78 -10.84 -4.44 5.64
CA PRO A 78 -11.76 -4.71 4.55
C PRO A 78 -12.86 -3.64 4.57
N PRO A 79 -13.41 -3.24 3.41
CA PRO A 79 -14.57 -2.37 3.38
C PRO A 79 -15.64 -2.96 4.32
N PRO A 80 -16.32 -2.13 5.15
CA PRO A 80 -17.34 -2.64 6.06
C PRO A 80 -18.26 -3.53 5.25
N ARG A 81 -18.37 -4.82 5.65
CA ARG A 81 -19.26 -5.76 4.97
C ARG A 81 -20.59 -5.05 4.85
N ARG A 82 -21.01 -4.78 3.62
CA ARG A 82 -22.35 -4.28 3.35
C ARG A 82 -23.28 -5.31 3.97
N ALA A 83 -23.79 -5.02 5.17
CA ALA A 83 -24.82 -5.80 5.79
C ALA A 83 -26.02 -5.58 4.89
N ASN A 84 -26.21 -6.47 3.93
CA ASN A 84 -27.43 -6.51 3.16
C ASN A 84 -28.51 -6.94 4.16
N SER A 85 -29.21 -5.96 4.71
CA SER A 85 -30.45 -6.16 5.45
C SER A 85 -31.42 -6.87 4.52
N ARG A 86 -31.84 -8.07 4.92
CA ARG A 86 -32.97 -8.79 4.31
C ARG A 86 -34.27 -8.09 4.61
#